data_AF-A0A7V4NEU6-F1
#
_entry.id   AF-A0A7V4NEU6-F1
#
_cell.length_a   1.000
_cell.length_b   1.000
_cell.length_c   1.000
_cell.angle_alpha   90.00
_cell.angle_beta   90.00
_cell.angle_gamma   90.00
#
_symmetry.space_group_name_H-M   'P 1'
#
loop_
_entity.id
_entity.type
_entity.pdbx_description
1 polymer ?
#
loop_
_entity_poly.entity_id
_entity_poly.type
_entity_poly.pdbx_seq_one_letter_code
_entity_poly.pdbx_strand_id
1 'polypeptide(L)'
;MKIFGLVVESYGKYVKVKTSDGEYIIKSGKKAPKEGAKIELKDFGVGDYVAKVLAKKPYNFRELPSVRFVQLAEDLVEGLDISSKERLIVAIALFLEEISKRREIDKSILQRLKRALGKLQTVNVAQQSMEKKESDSDRQELEDFLNYLNILSGKYGLIINEGVVFLDREAGTFEVFLKDNRICGVTQQNSLSSSVTLYFEKIPENVAELERRLRNNFNVVSIKLEAMRDGTYV
;
A
#
# COMPACT_ATOMS: atom_id res chain seq x y z
N MET A 1 5.06 -22.31 -20.24
CA MET A 1 4.15 -23.27 -19.55
C MET A 1 2.84 -22.53 -19.27
N LYS A 2 1.68 -23.09 -19.61
CA LYS A 2 0.38 -22.41 -19.48
C LYS A 2 -0.07 -22.41 -18.03
N ILE A 3 -0.20 -21.24 -17.39
CA ILE A 3 -0.75 -21.14 -16.04
C ILE A 3 -2.26 -20.95 -16.15
N PHE A 4 -3.05 -21.75 -15.45
CA PHE A 4 -4.49 -21.57 -15.37
C PHE A 4 -4.86 -21.10 -13.97
N GLY A 5 -5.83 -20.20 -13.89
CA GLY A 5 -6.36 -19.71 -12.64
C GLY A 5 -7.89 -19.76 -12.60
N LEU A 6 -8.42 -19.90 -11.40
CA LEU A 6 -9.85 -19.80 -11.11
C LEU A 6 -10.17 -18.38 -10.70
N VAL A 7 -11.16 -17.75 -11.34
CA VAL A 7 -11.65 -16.44 -10.93
C VAL A 7 -12.42 -16.61 -9.62
N VAL A 8 -11.93 -15.98 -8.55
CA VAL A 8 -12.55 -16.02 -7.23
C VAL A 8 -13.38 -14.77 -6.94
N GLU A 9 -13.06 -13.66 -7.60
CA GLU A 9 -13.77 -12.39 -7.42
C GLU A 9 -13.62 -11.54 -8.68
N SER A 10 -14.67 -10.83 -9.08
CA SER A 10 -14.63 -9.91 -10.22
C SER A 10 -15.36 -8.61 -9.90
N TYR A 11 -14.70 -7.46 -10.13
CA TYR A 11 -15.31 -6.15 -9.92
C TYR A 11 -14.72 -5.12 -10.89
N GLY A 12 -15.58 -4.56 -11.74
CA GLY A 12 -15.17 -3.60 -12.76
C GLY A 12 -14.08 -4.16 -13.68
N LYS A 13 -12.89 -3.53 -13.64
CA LYS A 13 -11.70 -3.89 -14.42
C LYS A 13 -10.73 -4.81 -13.67
N TYR A 14 -11.08 -5.24 -12.46
CA TYR A 14 -10.24 -6.05 -11.59
C TYR A 14 -10.79 -7.45 -11.42
N VAL A 15 -9.86 -8.40 -11.38
CA VAL A 15 -10.17 -9.81 -11.18
C VAL A 15 -9.20 -10.37 -10.18
N LYS A 16 -9.72 -11.08 -9.18
CA LYS A 16 -8.91 -11.90 -8.27
C LYS A 16 -8.92 -13.33 -8.77
N VAL A 17 -7.74 -13.91 -8.91
CA VAL A 17 -7.53 -15.20 -9.54
C VAL A 17 -6.70 -16.09 -8.63
N LYS A 18 -7.15 -17.31 -8.38
CA LYS A 18 -6.42 -18.32 -7.63
C LYS A 18 -5.77 -19.32 -8.58
N THR A 19 -4.47 -19.53 -8.47
CA THR A 19 -3.69 -20.49 -9.25
C THR A 19 -3.08 -21.54 -8.33
N SER A 20 -2.28 -22.47 -8.88
CA SER A 20 -1.47 -23.40 -8.08
C SER A 20 -0.32 -22.74 -7.32
N ASP A 21 0.17 -21.59 -7.78
CA ASP A 21 1.35 -20.92 -7.23
C ASP A 21 1.03 -19.67 -6.38
N GLY A 22 -0.26 -19.36 -6.20
CA GLY A 22 -0.69 -18.26 -5.36
C GLY A 22 -2.05 -17.68 -5.72
N GLU A 23 -2.33 -16.50 -5.15
CA GLU A 23 -3.47 -15.68 -5.52
C GLU A 23 -2.96 -14.39 -6.16
N TYR A 24 -3.72 -13.88 -7.13
CA TYR A 24 -3.36 -12.72 -7.94
C TYR A 24 -4.52 -11.73 -7.98
N ILE A 25 -4.20 -10.45 -7.96
CA ILE A 25 -5.10 -9.40 -8.42
C ILE A 25 -4.58 -8.90 -9.76
N ILE A 26 -5.42 -8.98 -10.77
CA ILE A 26 -5.11 -8.55 -12.13
C ILE A 26 -6.07 -7.44 -12.57
N LYS A 27 -5.55 -6.52 -13.39
CA LYS A 27 -6.31 -5.41 -13.98
C LYS A 27 -6.38 -5.59 -15.49
N SER A 28 -7.56 -5.55 -16.09
CA SER A 28 -7.77 -5.71 -17.53
C SER A 28 -8.76 -4.68 -18.06
N GLY A 29 -8.50 -4.15 -19.27
CA GLY A 29 -9.45 -3.29 -19.98
C GLY A 29 -10.64 -4.04 -20.59
N LYS A 30 -10.62 -5.37 -20.58
CA LYS A 30 -11.73 -6.22 -21.08
C LYS A 30 -12.71 -6.55 -19.95
N LYS A 31 -13.94 -6.90 -20.34
CA LYS A 31 -14.98 -7.34 -19.42
C LYS A 31 -14.45 -8.45 -18.51
N ALA A 32 -14.60 -8.27 -17.20
CA ALA A 32 -14.18 -9.28 -16.22
C ALA A 32 -14.94 -10.60 -16.45
N PRO A 33 -14.24 -11.75 -16.45
CA PRO A 33 -14.90 -13.05 -16.43
C PRO A 33 -15.72 -13.22 -15.15
N LYS A 34 -16.76 -14.05 -15.21
CA LYS A 34 -17.59 -14.36 -14.04
C LYS A 34 -16.79 -15.14 -13.00
N GLU A 35 -17.17 -14.97 -11.74
CA GLU A 35 -16.70 -15.80 -10.64
C GLU A 35 -16.95 -17.29 -10.94
N GLY A 36 -15.98 -18.13 -10.59
CA GLY A 36 -15.96 -19.55 -10.92
C GLY A 36 -15.43 -19.89 -12.32
N ALA A 37 -15.19 -18.90 -13.18
CA ALA A 37 -14.61 -19.16 -14.50
C ALA A 37 -13.13 -19.57 -14.37
N LYS A 38 -12.72 -20.57 -15.16
CA LYS A 38 -11.31 -20.92 -15.35
C LYS A 38 -10.74 -20.08 -16.48
N ILE A 39 -9.65 -19.37 -16.21
CA ILE A 39 -8.96 -18.53 -17.19
C ILE A 39 -7.52 -18.99 -17.35
N GLU A 40 -7.01 -18.88 -18.56
CA GLU A 40 -5.58 -19.06 -18.85
C GLU A 40 -4.87 -17.74 -18.55
N LEU A 41 -3.97 -17.75 -17.57
CA LEU A 41 -2.99 -16.69 -17.33
C LEU A 41 -1.80 -16.94 -18.28
N LYS A 42 -2.04 -16.79 -19.58
CA LYS A 42 -0.97 -16.79 -20.57
C LYS A 42 -0.46 -15.37 -20.70
N ASP A 43 0.85 -15.20 -20.57
CA ASP A 43 1.61 -14.01 -20.92
C ASP A 43 0.84 -12.70 -20.73
N PHE A 44 0.95 -12.12 -19.53
CA PHE A 44 0.56 -10.73 -19.26
C PHE A 44 1.32 -9.81 -20.25
N GLY A 45 0.78 -9.66 -21.46
CA GLY A 45 1.48 -9.01 -22.56
C GLY A 45 1.13 -9.50 -23.98
N VAL A 46 0.71 -10.76 -24.19
CA VAL A 46 0.40 -11.24 -25.57
C VAL A 46 -0.73 -12.29 -25.56
N GLY A 47 -1.98 -11.82 -25.69
CA GLY A 47 -3.15 -12.68 -25.85
C GLY A 47 -4.48 -11.92 -25.73
N ASP A 48 -5.59 -12.64 -25.90
CA ASP A 48 -6.96 -12.09 -25.88
C ASP A 48 -7.40 -11.50 -24.53
N TYR A 49 -6.58 -11.55 -23.49
CA TYR A 49 -6.85 -10.91 -22.21
C TYR A 49 -5.58 -10.24 -21.70
N VAL A 50 -5.32 -9.02 -22.19
CA VAL A 50 -4.20 -8.19 -21.72
C VAL A 50 -4.52 -7.70 -20.32
N ALA A 51 -3.98 -8.38 -19.32
CA ALA A 51 -4.07 -7.98 -17.93
C ALA A 51 -2.69 -7.58 -17.39
N LYS A 52 -2.68 -6.65 -16.42
CA LYS A 52 -1.49 -6.32 -15.62
C LYS A 52 -1.66 -6.95 -14.24
N VAL A 53 -0.64 -7.66 -13.75
CA VAL A 53 -0.61 -8.10 -12.35
C VAL A 53 -0.41 -6.88 -11.47
N LEU A 54 -1.34 -6.65 -10.54
CA LEU A 54 -1.18 -5.62 -9.51
C LEU A 54 -0.55 -6.16 -8.24
N ALA A 55 -0.93 -7.38 -7.85
CA ALA A 55 -0.42 -8.00 -6.64
C ALA A 55 -0.48 -9.53 -6.70
N LYS A 56 0.45 -10.17 -5.99
CA LYS A 56 0.53 -11.61 -5.83
C LYS A 56 0.76 -11.97 -4.36
N LYS A 57 0.00 -12.93 -3.86
CA LYS A 57 0.23 -13.63 -2.58
C LYS A 57 0.87 -14.99 -2.88
N PRO A 58 1.92 -15.42 -2.14
CA PRO A 58 2.45 -14.82 -0.90
C PRO A 58 3.57 -13.79 -1.06
N TYR A 59 4.01 -13.50 -2.29
CA TYR A 59 5.24 -12.72 -2.53
C TYR A 59 5.16 -11.27 -2.05
N ASN A 60 4.17 -10.52 -2.53
CA ASN A 60 4.07 -9.10 -2.26
C ASN A 60 3.28 -8.81 -1.00
N PHE A 61 2.29 -9.64 -0.70
CA PHE A 61 1.36 -9.47 0.41
C PHE A 61 1.03 -10.81 1.07
N ARG A 62 0.81 -10.79 2.38
CA ARG A 62 0.32 -11.95 3.14
C ARG A 62 -1.14 -12.29 2.77
N GLU A 63 -1.93 -11.27 2.48
CA GLU A 63 -3.32 -11.38 2.03
C GLU A 63 -3.63 -10.38 0.92
N LEU A 64 -4.63 -10.68 0.10
CA LEU A 64 -5.05 -9.81 -0.99
C LEU A 64 -6.46 -9.28 -0.71
N PRO A 65 -6.67 -7.95 -0.83
CA PRO A 65 -7.94 -7.35 -0.51
C PRO A 65 -9.03 -7.70 -1.52
N SER A 66 -10.30 -7.51 -1.18
CA SER A 66 -11.39 -7.55 -2.16
C SER A 66 -11.14 -6.58 -3.32
N VAL A 67 -11.42 -7.02 -4.55
CA VAL A 67 -11.17 -6.22 -5.76
C VAL A 67 -12.07 -4.98 -5.85
N ARG A 68 -13.18 -4.96 -5.11
CA ARG A 68 -13.99 -3.74 -4.91
C ARG A 68 -13.17 -2.65 -4.22
N PHE A 69 -12.46 -2.96 -3.15
CA PHE A 69 -11.64 -1.97 -2.43
C PHE A 69 -10.39 -1.59 -3.23
N VAL A 70 -9.86 -2.47 -4.07
CA VAL A 70 -8.79 -2.12 -5.03
C VAL A 70 -9.24 -1.03 -5.99
N GLN A 71 -10.45 -1.12 -6.53
CA GLN A 71 -10.98 -0.07 -7.40
C GLN A 71 -11.13 1.25 -6.66
N LEU A 72 -11.71 1.24 -5.46
CA LEU A 72 -11.85 2.45 -4.64
C LEU A 72 -10.49 3.07 -4.30
N ALA A 73 -9.50 2.23 -3.96
CA ALA A 73 -8.16 2.70 -3.66
C ALA A 73 -7.45 3.29 -4.88
N GLU A 74 -7.66 2.74 -6.09
CA GLU A 74 -7.12 3.35 -7.32
C GLU A 74 -7.67 4.77 -7.54
N ASP A 75 -8.98 4.97 -7.32
CA ASP A 75 -9.63 6.27 -7.48
C ASP A 75 -9.15 7.31 -6.43
N LEU A 76 -8.71 6.84 -5.25
CA LEU A 76 -8.15 7.67 -4.19
C LEU A 76 -6.73 8.14 -4.49
N VAL A 77 -5.91 7.29 -5.12
CA VAL A 77 -4.51 7.62 -5.46
C VAL A 77 -4.37 8.22 -6.85
N GLU A 78 -5.46 8.37 -7.59
CA GLU A 78 -5.46 9.02 -8.89
C GLU A 78 -4.80 10.41 -8.80
N GLY A 79 -3.89 10.70 -9.74
CA GLY A 79 -3.09 11.92 -9.72
C GLY A 79 -1.85 11.89 -8.83
N LEU A 80 -1.78 11.06 -7.77
CA LEU A 80 -0.58 10.99 -6.91
C LEU A 80 0.65 10.53 -7.70
N ASP A 81 1.76 11.25 -7.50
CA ASP A 81 3.07 10.97 -8.07
C ASP A 81 3.90 10.20 -7.04
N ILE A 82 3.74 8.87 -7.05
CA ILE A 82 4.39 7.92 -6.15
C ILE A 82 4.91 6.76 -7.00
N SER A 83 6.20 6.47 -6.90
CA SER A 83 6.88 5.41 -7.65
C SER A 83 6.21 4.04 -7.53
N SER A 84 5.84 3.63 -6.32
CA SER A 84 5.22 2.33 -6.00
C SER A 84 3.69 2.39 -5.94
N LYS A 85 3.05 3.04 -6.93
CA LYS A 85 1.61 3.33 -6.91
C LYS A 85 0.72 2.08 -6.79
N GLU A 86 0.99 1.02 -7.54
CA GLU A 86 0.21 -0.23 -7.48
C GLU A 86 0.25 -0.87 -6.09
N ARG A 87 1.40 -0.80 -5.42
CA ARG A 87 1.57 -1.36 -4.09
C ARG A 87 0.84 -0.52 -3.04
N LEU A 88 0.84 0.80 -3.19
CA LEU A 88 0.04 1.71 -2.38
C LEU A 88 -1.47 1.47 -2.57
N ILE A 89 -1.93 1.20 -3.79
CA ILE A 89 -3.35 0.86 -4.05
C ILE A 89 -3.77 -0.35 -3.21
N VAL A 90 -2.96 -1.41 -3.21
CA VAL A 90 -3.28 -2.62 -2.44
C VAL A 90 -3.23 -2.37 -0.93
N ALA A 91 -2.26 -1.59 -0.45
CA ALA A 91 -2.17 -1.18 0.95
C ALA A 91 -3.41 -0.40 1.41
N ILE A 92 -3.84 0.61 0.65
CA ILE A 92 -5.06 1.38 0.95
C ILE A 92 -6.30 0.48 0.87
N ALA A 93 -6.37 -0.44 -0.10
CA ALA A 93 -7.49 -1.36 -0.24
C ALA A 93 -7.63 -2.29 0.98
N LEU A 94 -6.52 -2.84 1.50
CA LEU A 94 -6.50 -3.62 2.74
C LEU A 94 -6.99 -2.80 3.94
N PHE A 95 -6.54 -1.54 4.04
CA PHE A 95 -6.97 -0.63 5.10
C PHE A 95 -8.48 -0.35 5.04
N LEU A 96 -9.02 -0.05 3.86
CA LEU A 96 -10.44 0.21 3.65
C LEU A 96 -11.30 -1.03 3.90
N GLU A 97 -10.84 -2.20 3.45
CA GLU A 97 -11.54 -3.46 3.69
C GLU A 97 -11.65 -3.75 5.19
N GLU A 98 -10.59 -3.52 5.94
CA GLU A 98 -10.61 -3.71 7.39
C GLU A 98 -11.55 -2.73 8.10
N ILE A 99 -11.58 -1.46 7.70
CA ILE A 99 -12.54 -0.48 8.22
C ILE A 99 -13.99 -0.91 7.90
N SER A 100 -14.20 -1.47 6.70
CA SER A 100 -15.53 -1.89 6.22
C SER A 100 -16.20 -2.93 7.11
N LYS A 101 -15.42 -3.69 7.89
CA LYS A 101 -15.92 -4.65 8.88
C LYS A 101 -16.66 -4.00 10.05
N ARG A 102 -16.44 -2.70 10.28
CA ARG A 102 -17.00 -1.94 11.42
C ARG A 102 -17.81 -0.72 10.98
N ARG A 103 -17.53 -0.15 9.80
CA ARG A 103 -18.18 1.05 9.30
C ARG A 103 -18.31 1.00 7.78
N GLU A 104 -19.49 1.32 7.25
CA GLU A 104 -19.68 1.44 5.80
C GLU A 104 -18.76 2.53 5.21
N ILE A 105 -18.08 2.18 4.11
CA ILE A 105 -17.21 3.10 3.37
C ILE A 105 -18.08 3.93 2.42
N ASP A 106 -18.54 5.07 2.93
CA ASP A 106 -19.37 6.03 2.18
C ASP A 106 -18.54 7.06 1.39
N LYS A 107 -19.25 7.87 0.60
CA LYS A 107 -18.64 8.93 -0.22
C LYS A 107 -17.92 9.98 0.63
N SER A 108 -18.40 10.26 1.85
CA SER A 108 -17.79 11.25 2.74
C SER A 108 -16.40 10.79 3.21
N ILE A 109 -16.29 9.54 3.65
CA ILE A 109 -15.00 8.92 4.02
C ILE A 109 -14.02 8.98 2.84
N LEU A 110 -14.48 8.57 1.65
CA LEU A 110 -13.64 8.56 0.44
C LEU A 110 -13.19 9.98 0.05
N GLN A 111 -14.07 10.98 0.13
CA GLN A 111 -13.72 12.36 -0.18
C GLN A 111 -12.71 12.94 0.80
N ARG A 112 -12.87 12.68 2.11
CA ARG A 112 -11.92 13.12 3.15
C ARG A 112 -10.56 12.44 2.99
N LEU A 113 -10.53 11.15 2.68
CA LEU A 113 -9.29 10.42 2.36
C LEU A 113 -8.62 10.95 1.08
N LYS A 114 -9.38 11.21 0.02
CA LYS A 114 -8.86 11.79 -1.22
C LYS A 114 -8.26 13.17 -0.96
N ARG A 115 -8.91 14.00 -0.12
CA ARG A 115 -8.36 15.29 0.32
C ARG A 115 -7.07 15.10 1.12
N ALA A 116 -7.03 14.16 2.06
CA ALA A 116 -5.84 13.86 2.86
C ALA A 116 -4.65 13.47 1.96
N LEU A 117 -4.86 12.54 1.03
CA LEU A 117 -3.85 12.08 0.09
C LEU A 117 -3.42 13.19 -0.88
N GLY A 118 -4.35 14.01 -1.35
CA GLY A 118 -4.05 15.14 -2.25
C GLY A 118 -3.11 16.18 -1.64
N LYS A 119 -3.10 16.34 -0.31
CA LYS A 119 -2.18 17.26 0.37
C LYS A 119 -0.69 16.91 0.17
N LEU A 120 -0.38 15.65 -0.14
CA LEU A 120 0.99 15.21 -0.48
C LEU A 120 1.56 15.95 -1.71
N GLN A 121 0.70 16.36 -2.64
CA GLN A 121 1.13 17.07 -3.84
C GLN A 121 1.41 18.56 -3.57
N THR A 122 0.68 19.17 -2.63
CA THR A 122 0.80 20.60 -2.33
C THR A 122 2.04 20.96 -1.54
N VAL A 123 2.66 20.02 -0.80
CA VAL A 123 3.90 20.28 -0.05
C VAL A 123 5.06 20.66 -0.99
N ASN A 124 5.07 20.14 -2.23
CA ASN A 124 6.08 20.49 -3.23
C ASN A 124 5.77 21.78 -4.02
N VAL A 125 4.50 22.21 -4.07
CA VAL A 125 4.08 23.41 -4.82
C VAL A 125 4.06 24.65 -3.91
N ALA A 126 3.97 24.48 -2.58
CA ALA A 126 3.94 25.59 -1.61
C ALA A 126 5.27 26.36 -1.45
N GLN A 127 6.27 26.16 -2.30
CA GLN A 127 7.35 27.13 -2.50
C GLN A 127 7.05 28.15 -3.61
N GLN A 128 5.97 27.98 -4.38
CA GLN A 128 5.57 28.89 -5.45
C GLN A 128 4.04 29.00 -5.52
N SER A 129 3.53 30.17 -5.14
CA SER A 129 2.16 30.71 -5.36
C SER A 129 1.13 30.63 -4.20
N MET A 130 0.84 31.83 -3.68
CA MET A 130 -0.28 32.29 -2.84
C MET A 130 -0.96 31.30 -1.89
N GLU A 131 -0.56 31.39 -0.62
CA GLU A 131 -1.13 30.73 0.54
C GLU A 131 -2.65 30.96 0.67
N LYS A 132 -3.45 29.91 0.48
CA LYS A 132 -4.56 29.68 1.40
C LYS A 132 -3.93 29.11 2.66
N LYS A 133 -3.73 29.95 3.68
CA LYS A 133 -3.38 29.46 5.03
C LYS A 133 -4.49 28.50 5.46
N GLU A 134 -4.24 27.19 5.41
CA GLU A 134 -5.09 26.24 6.12
C GLU A 134 -5.04 26.63 7.59
N SER A 135 -6.21 26.77 8.22
CA SER A 135 -6.30 27.01 9.65
C SER A 135 -5.83 25.78 10.40
N ASP A 136 -5.26 25.97 11.59
CA ASP A 136 -4.90 24.85 12.49
C ASP A 136 -6.09 23.91 12.75
N SER A 137 -7.33 24.43 12.70
CA SER A 137 -8.56 23.64 12.81
C SER A 137 -8.71 22.58 11.70
N ASP A 138 -8.40 22.93 10.45
CA ASP A 138 -8.58 22.04 9.30
C ASP A 138 -7.54 20.91 9.31
N ARG A 139 -6.35 21.20 9.84
CA ARG A 139 -5.31 20.20 10.06
C ARG A 139 -5.70 19.24 11.18
N GLN A 140 -6.16 19.78 12.30
CA GLN A 140 -6.56 18.98 13.45
C GLN A 140 -7.77 18.08 13.13
N GLU A 141 -8.76 18.59 12.40
CA GLU A 141 -9.92 17.80 11.95
C GLU A 141 -9.49 16.60 11.07
N LEU A 142 -8.47 16.80 10.22
CA LEU A 142 -7.94 15.76 9.36
C LEU A 142 -7.15 14.71 10.15
N GLU A 143 -6.35 15.14 11.11
CA GLU A 143 -5.61 14.25 12.02
C GLU A 143 -6.57 13.41 12.86
N ASP A 144 -7.62 14.02 13.42
CA ASP A 144 -8.66 13.32 14.18
C ASP A 144 -9.41 12.30 13.32
N PHE A 145 -9.69 12.64 12.06
CA PHE A 145 -10.29 11.71 11.10
C PHE A 145 -9.39 10.52 10.79
N LEU A 146 -8.10 10.75 10.52
CA LEU A 146 -7.15 9.66 10.25
C LEU A 146 -6.97 8.79 11.50
N ASN A 147 -6.93 9.37 12.69
CA ASN A 147 -6.88 8.64 13.95
C ASN A 147 -8.13 7.76 14.13
N TYR A 148 -9.31 8.30 13.87
CA TYR A 148 -10.57 7.55 13.88
C TYR A 148 -10.53 6.35 12.93
N LEU A 149 -10.09 6.52 11.69
CA LEU A 149 -9.99 5.42 10.73
C LEU A 149 -8.95 4.37 11.15
N ASN A 150 -7.82 4.79 11.72
CA ASN A 150 -6.80 3.89 12.26
C ASN A 150 -7.34 3.02 13.40
N ILE A 151 -8.14 3.60 14.29
CA ILE A 151 -8.82 2.88 15.38
C ILE A 151 -9.83 1.87 14.81
N LEU A 152 -10.63 2.27 13.81
CA LEU A 152 -11.59 1.36 13.18
C LEU A 152 -10.92 0.21 12.43
N SER A 153 -9.77 0.45 11.80
CA SER A 153 -9.05 -0.62 11.12
C SER A 153 -8.50 -1.62 12.15
N GLY A 154 -7.80 -1.17 13.19
CA GLY A 154 -7.22 -2.05 14.20
C GLY A 154 -6.03 -2.88 13.68
N LYS A 155 -6.21 -3.69 12.64
CA LYS A 155 -5.15 -4.49 12.00
C LYS A 155 -4.19 -3.64 11.17
N TYR A 156 -4.73 -2.77 10.31
CA TYR A 156 -3.94 -1.94 9.42
C TYR A 156 -3.90 -0.49 9.85
N GLY A 157 -2.79 0.19 9.57
CA GLY A 157 -2.65 1.62 9.82
C GLY A 157 -2.31 2.38 8.56
N LEU A 158 -2.79 3.62 8.49
CA LEU A 158 -2.49 4.55 7.42
C LEU A 158 -2.15 5.91 8.03
N ILE A 159 -0.93 6.37 7.79
CA ILE A 159 -0.46 7.70 8.21
C ILE A 159 -0.12 8.48 6.94
N ILE A 160 -0.66 9.69 6.81
CA ILE A 160 -0.44 10.56 5.67
C ILE A 160 0.22 11.83 6.19
N ASN A 161 1.47 12.07 5.79
CA ASN A 161 2.23 13.26 6.17
C ASN A 161 3.10 13.74 4.99
N GLU A 162 4.44 13.65 5.06
CA GLU A 162 5.34 13.91 3.93
C GLU A 162 5.35 12.77 2.90
N GLY A 163 4.78 11.62 3.27
CA GLY A 163 4.54 10.46 2.44
C GLY A 163 3.34 9.68 2.96
N VAL A 164 3.11 8.48 2.42
CA VAL A 164 2.10 7.56 2.97
C VAL A 164 2.81 6.44 3.70
N VAL A 165 2.51 6.25 4.98
CA VAL A 165 2.96 5.08 5.75
C VAL A 165 1.79 4.12 5.91
N PHE A 166 1.97 2.89 5.43
CA PHE A 166 1.07 1.78 5.69
C PHE A 166 1.67 0.88 6.77
N LEU A 167 0.86 0.48 7.74
CA LEU A 167 1.26 -0.38 8.86
C LEU A 167 0.44 -1.67 8.80
N ASP A 168 1.11 -2.83 8.88
CA ASP A 168 0.50 -4.11 9.20
C ASP A 168 0.89 -4.47 10.64
N ARG A 169 -0.02 -4.19 11.58
CA ARG A 169 0.24 -4.34 13.02
C ARG A 169 0.35 -5.81 13.43
N GLU A 170 -0.34 -6.71 12.73
CA GLU A 170 -0.27 -8.15 12.98
C GLU A 170 1.06 -8.72 12.51
N ALA A 171 1.56 -8.24 11.37
CA ALA A 171 2.85 -8.66 10.83
C ALA A 171 4.06 -8.01 11.50
N GLY A 172 3.88 -6.91 12.22
CA GLY A 172 4.98 -6.07 12.67
C GLY A 172 5.75 -5.46 11.50
N THR A 173 5.05 -5.08 10.42
CA THR A 173 5.68 -4.53 9.22
C THR A 173 5.07 -3.20 8.83
N PHE A 174 5.84 -2.39 8.13
CA PHE A 174 5.35 -1.14 7.57
C PHE A 174 5.95 -0.87 6.20
N GLU A 175 5.27 -0.05 5.41
CA GLU A 175 5.77 0.44 4.13
C GLU A 175 5.62 1.96 4.10
N VAL A 176 6.69 2.65 3.72
CA VAL A 176 6.70 4.09 3.48
C VAL A 176 6.74 4.31 1.97
N PHE A 177 5.70 4.93 1.45
CA PHE A 177 5.56 5.31 0.05
C PHE A 177 5.92 6.78 -0.11
N LEU A 178 6.99 7.03 -0.86
CA LEU A 178 7.49 8.35 -1.20
C LEU A 178 7.38 8.55 -2.73
N LYS A 179 7.56 9.79 -3.18
CA LYS A 179 7.58 10.13 -4.61
C LYS A 179 8.58 9.24 -5.37
N ASP A 180 9.83 9.26 -4.95
CA ASP A 180 10.95 8.64 -5.67
C ASP A 180 11.45 7.34 -5.06
N ASN A 181 10.83 6.85 -3.97
CA ASN A 181 11.31 5.65 -3.28
C ASN A 181 10.21 4.93 -2.51
N ARG A 182 10.48 3.66 -2.16
CA ARG A 182 9.71 2.87 -1.20
C ARG A 182 10.65 2.31 -0.14
N ILE A 183 10.22 2.37 1.12
CA ILE A 183 10.93 1.76 2.25
C ILE A 183 10.03 0.71 2.87
N CYS A 184 10.50 -0.52 3.00
CA CYS A 184 9.80 -1.55 3.76
C CYS A 184 10.50 -1.75 5.10
N GLY A 185 9.76 -1.66 6.20
CA GLY A 185 10.26 -1.87 7.55
C GLY A 185 9.67 -3.11 8.19
N VAL A 186 10.46 -3.81 8.97
CA VAL A 186 10.04 -4.90 9.84
C VAL A 186 10.47 -4.55 11.26
N THR A 187 9.51 -4.46 12.17
CA THR A 187 9.78 -4.28 13.59
C THR A 187 9.62 -5.61 14.31
N GLN A 188 10.54 -5.89 15.23
CA GLN A 188 10.43 -7.02 16.15
C GLN A 188 10.59 -6.48 17.56
N GLN A 189 9.58 -6.71 18.38
CA GLN A 189 9.61 -6.34 19.78
C GLN A 189 9.42 -7.60 20.60
N ASN A 190 10.40 -7.91 21.43
CA ASN A 190 10.31 -8.94 22.46
C ASN A 190 10.58 -8.29 23.83
N SER A 191 10.40 -9.04 24.91
CA SER A 191 10.50 -8.53 26.28
C SER A 191 11.86 -7.91 26.64
N LEU A 192 12.90 -8.16 25.85
CA LEU A 192 14.29 -7.77 26.13
C LEU A 192 14.91 -6.86 25.06
N SER A 193 14.30 -6.74 23.87
CA SER A 193 14.86 -5.95 22.78
C SER A 193 13.79 -5.44 21.81
N SER A 194 13.97 -4.21 21.37
CA SER A 194 13.29 -3.64 20.21
C SER A 194 14.26 -3.60 19.03
N SER A 195 13.83 -4.10 17.88
CA SER A 195 14.63 -4.03 16.66
C SER A 195 13.80 -3.58 15.47
N VAL A 196 14.47 -2.91 14.53
CA VAL A 196 13.90 -2.53 13.24
C VAL A 196 14.86 -2.89 12.12
N THR A 197 14.34 -3.55 11.08
CA THR A 197 15.06 -3.76 9.83
C THR A 197 14.36 -2.99 8.72
N LEU A 198 15.10 -2.09 8.06
CA LEU A 198 14.64 -1.33 6.90
C LEU A 198 15.23 -1.92 5.61
N TYR A 199 14.38 -2.11 4.62
CA TYR A 199 14.70 -2.56 3.28
C TYR A 199 14.45 -1.40 2.31
N PHE A 200 15.48 -1.02 1.58
CA PHE A 200 15.43 0.04 0.57
C PHE A 200 15.61 -0.54 -0.82
N GLU A 201 14.89 -0.01 -1.80
CA GLU A 201 15.21 -0.25 -3.22
C GLU A 201 16.58 0.34 -3.57
N LYS A 202 16.83 1.57 -3.08
CA LYS A 202 18.12 2.26 -3.15
C LYS A 202 18.44 2.93 -1.81
N ILE A 203 19.65 2.72 -1.29
CA ILE A 203 20.10 3.33 -0.03
C ILE A 203 20.13 4.86 -0.20
N PRO A 204 19.45 5.63 0.67
CA PRO A 204 19.47 7.08 0.62
C PRO A 204 20.81 7.65 1.12
N GLU A 205 21.19 8.84 0.66
CA GLU A 205 22.46 9.48 1.05
C GLU A 205 22.55 9.75 2.56
N ASN A 206 21.43 10.06 3.21
CA ASN A 206 21.36 10.39 4.64
C ASN A 206 21.07 9.17 5.54
N VAL A 207 21.43 7.96 5.11
CA VAL A 207 21.12 6.72 5.83
C VAL A 207 21.70 6.66 7.25
N ALA A 208 22.89 7.24 7.46
CA ALA A 208 23.54 7.26 8.78
C ALA A 208 22.77 8.13 9.79
N GLU A 209 22.19 9.25 9.35
CA GLU A 209 21.36 10.08 10.22
C GLU A 209 20.05 9.37 10.57
N LEU A 210 19.44 8.70 9.59
CA LEU A 210 18.25 7.89 9.80
C LEU A 210 18.51 6.78 10.83
N GLU A 211 19.63 6.05 10.68
CA GLU A 211 20.02 5.01 11.63
C GLU A 211 20.18 5.58 13.05
N ARG A 212 20.88 6.71 13.19
CA ARG A 212 21.05 7.40 14.48
C ARG A 212 19.72 7.77 15.11
N ARG A 213 18.77 8.33 14.35
CA ARG A 213 17.44 8.70 14.85
C ARG A 213 16.62 7.48 15.27
N LEU A 214 16.73 6.37 14.53
CA LEU A 214 16.05 5.11 14.86
C LEU A 214 16.60 4.46 16.14
N ARG A 215 17.92 4.57 16.38
CA ARG A 215 18.55 4.06 17.61
C ARG A 215 18.04 4.73 18.90
N ASN A 216 17.37 5.88 18.80
CA ASN A 216 16.69 6.50 19.94
C ASN A 216 15.45 5.70 20.40
N ASN A 217 14.89 4.85 19.53
CA ASN A 217 13.66 4.08 19.79
C ASN A 217 13.89 2.56 19.71
N PHE A 218 14.93 2.12 19.00
CA PHE A 218 15.25 0.71 18.77
C PHE A 218 16.66 0.36 19.24
N ASN A 219 16.78 -0.73 20.01
CA ASN A 219 18.07 -1.24 20.47
C ASN A 219 18.93 -1.72 19.29
N VAL A 220 18.29 -2.30 18.27
CA VAL A 220 18.94 -2.81 17.06
C VAL A 220 18.31 -2.18 15.83
N VAL A 221 19.13 -1.56 14.99
CA VAL A 221 18.72 -1.01 13.69
C VAL A 221 19.54 -1.71 12.61
N SER A 222 18.85 -2.33 11.65
CA SER A 222 19.47 -2.93 10.46
C SER A 222 18.95 -2.23 9.22
N ILE A 223 19.84 -1.87 8.31
CA ILE A 223 19.48 -1.28 7.02
C ILE A 223 20.03 -2.18 5.91
N LYS A 224 19.16 -2.62 5.02
CA LYS A 224 19.45 -3.60 3.96
C LYS A 224 18.90 -3.11 2.63
N LEU A 225 19.48 -3.59 1.54
CA LEU A 225 18.84 -3.50 0.22
C LEU A 225 17.72 -4.54 0.14
N GLU A 226 16.64 -4.22 -0.57
CA GLU A 226 15.52 -5.14 -0.75
C GLU A 226 15.95 -6.45 -1.42
N ALA A 227 16.93 -6.39 -2.33
CA ALA A 227 17.55 -7.59 -2.94
C ALA A 227 18.14 -8.57 -1.91
N MET A 228 18.46 -8.12 -0.69
CA MET A 228 19.00 -8.96 0.39
C MET A 228 17.93 -9.57 1.30
N ARG A 229 16.64 -9.34 1.01
CA ARG A 229 15.52 -9.81 1.85
C ARG A 229 15.44 -11.33 1.95
N ASP A 230 15.80 -12.04 0.87
CA ASP A 230 15.69 -13.50 0.78
C ASP A 230 17.03 -14.23 0.99
N GLY A 231 18.11 -13.50 1.30
CA GLY A 231 19.42 -14.10 1.58
C GLY A 231 20.17 -14.68 0.37
N THR A 232 19.69 -14.44 -0.85
CA THR A 232 20.38 -14.88 -2.08
C THR A 232 21.54 -13.95 -2.40
N TYR A 233 22.73 -14.33 -1.95
CA TYR A 233 23.99 -13.77 -2.45
C TYR A 233 24.21 -14.28 -3.88
N VAL A 234 24.48 -13.38 -4.83
CA VAL A 234 25.11 -13.73 -6.11
C VAL A 234 26.61 -13.64 -5.92
#